data_AF-H2AW44-F1
#
_entry.id   AF-H2AW44-F1
#
_cell.length_a   1.000
_cell.length_b   1.000
_cell.length_c   1.000
_cell.angle_alpha   90.00
_cell.angle_beta   90.00
_cell.angle_gamma   90.00
#
_symmetry.space_group_name_H-M   'P 1'
#
loop_
_entity.id
_entity.type
_entity.pdbx_description
1 polymer ?
#
loop_
_entity_poly.entity_id
_entity_poly.type
_entity_poly.pdbx_seq_one_letter_code
_entity_poly.pdbx_strand_id
1 'polypeptide(L)'
;MKYLCEYLPRIGIISVVLEGVYSVKVESVAERELTLQVVDEGTEDAHMTKIELPDKAIYNESVSQFKKGSQAEFVLRLNAKAADYTDKYDALIASSVEKWSKKDLLQYSGFSLRCKKCKHPVIDNSNCKKLNEMPSEFWMEFMDYWHCHKPTINDDKGNGVLLGKYNSLAPLKYEILVGGSYFLGVAETFQDRVEYDSDNLVCATCHNNLGQVTFEKLLRLHKWELLLETSDTSESFAPSNDILLSLLNQVSGTSGRHVLLRCKDVQLLVWTFAIDVGATLTDGKVLINAMKLLYTDDDDEIEIVRRRQNIDEIQTLPVPFYSFMNELRSSTELLPSICRRMNFWEVGYLQLSSGIEFL
;
A
#
# COMPACT_ATOMS: atom_id res chain seq x y z
N MET A 1 -14.74 -9.59 -23.44
CA MET A 1 -13.35 -9.85 -23.04
C MET A 1 -13.00 -9.41 -21.61
N LYS A 2 -12.24 -10.23 -20.86
CA LYS A 2 -11.45 -9.83 -19.66
C LYS A 2 -9.95 -9.99 -19.95
N TYR A 3 -9.10 -9.21 -19.28
CA TYR A 3 -7.65 -9.32 -19.45
C TYR A 3 -6.82 -8.96 -18.21
N LEU A 4 -5.59 -9.48 -18.19
CA LEU A 4 -4.52 -9.10 -17.28
C LEU A 4 -3.23 -8.95 -18.07
N CYS A 5 -2.58 -7.79 -17.98
CA CYS A 5 -1.18 -7.62 -18.37
C CYS A 5 -0.34 -7.55 -17.09
N GLU A 6 0.58 -8.47 -16.86
CA GLU A 6 1.44 -8.50 -15.68
C GLU A 6 2.91 -8.38 -16.09
N TYR A 7 3.61 -7.38 -15.56
CA TYR A 7 5.05 -7.28 -15.69
C TYR A 7 5.75 -8.09 -14.59
N LEU A 8 6.60 -9.02 -15.01
CA LEU A 8 7.40 -9.90 -14.16
C LEU A 8 8.87 -9.48 -14.24
N PRO A 9 9.30 -8.54 -13.39
CA PRO A 9 10.58 -7.86 -13.58
C PRO A 9 11.80 -8.79 -13.48
N ARG A 10 11.76 -9.78 -12.58
CA ARG A 10 12.87 -10.74 -12.38
C ARG A 10 13.21 -11.54 -13.64
N ILE A 11 12.25 -11.74 -14.52
CA ILE A 11 12.44 -12.47 -15.78
C ILE A 11 12.35 -11.56 -17.01
N GLY A 12 12.06 -10.27 -16.83
CA GLY A 12 11.95 -9.30 -17.92
C GLY A 12 10.83 -9.63 -18.91
N ILE A 13 9.68 -10.13 -18.44
CA ILE A 13 8.55 -10.52 -19.30
C ILE A 13 7.30 -9.75 -18.90
N ILE A 14 6.53 -9.29 -19.89
CA ILE A 14 5.14 -8.88 -19.73
C ILE A 14 4.26 -10.03 -20.23
N SER A 15 3.47 -10.60 -19.33
CA SER A 15 2.50 -11.65 -19.63
C SER A 15 1.15 -11.02 -19.86
N VAL A 16 0.52 -11.32 -21.00
CA VAL A 16 -0.84 -10.85 -21.32
C VAL A 16 -1.75 -12.07 -21.38
N VAL A 17 -2.78 -12.07 -20.56
CA VAL A 17 -3.81 -13.13 -20.50
C VAL A 17 -5.15 -12.53 -20.89
N LEU A 18 -5.83 -13.14 -21.86
CA LEU A 18 -7.16 -12.75 -22.33
C LEU A 18 -8.15 -13.89 -22.11
N GLU A 19 -9.38 -13.54 -21.74
CA GLU A 19 -10.52 -14.46 -21.56
C GLU A 19 -11.77 -13.91 -22.24
N GLY A 20 -12.65 -14.81 -22.69
CA GLY A 20 -13.92 -14.46 -23.33
C GLY A 20 -13.75 -13.95 -24.76
N VAL A 21 -12.75 -14.47 -25.46
CA VAL A 21 -12.40 -14.10 -26.85
C VAL A 21 -12.36 -15.38 -27.67
N TYR A 22 -13.01 -15.39 -28.84
CA TYR A 22 -12.99 -16.52 -29.77
C TYR A 22 -11.67 -16.57 -30.57
N SER A 23 -11.22 -15.41 -31.06
CA SER A 23 -9.95 -15.27 -31.78
C SER A 23 -9.28 -13.92 -31.52
N VAL A 24 -7.95 -13.90 -31.47
CA VAL A 24 -7.15 -12.69 -31.25
C VAL A 24 -5.93 -12.67 -32.16
N LYS A 25 -5.61 -11.49 -32.69
CA LYS A 25 -4.41 -11.21 -33.46
C LYS A 25 -3.75 -9.91 -32.97
N VAL A 26 -2.43 -9.93 -32.84
CA VAL A 26 -1.65 -8.72 -32.55
C VAL A 26 -1.56 -7.90 -33.84
N GLU A 27 -2.04 -6.65 -33.79
CA GLU A 27 -1.94 -5.72 -34.92
C GLU A 27 -0.72 -4.82 -34.78
N SER A 28 -0.45 -4.30 -33.59
CA SER A 28 0.79 -3.56 -33.31
C SER A 28 1.12 -3.56 -31.82
N VAL A 29 2.41 -3.35 -31.53
CA VAL A 29 2.92 -3.15 -30.18
C VAL A 29 3.77 -1.89 -30.18
N ALA A 30 3.26 -0.84 -29.54
CA ALA A 30 4.03 0.36 -29.21
C ALA A 30 4.77 0.15 -27.88
N GLU A 31 5.56 1.14 -27.44
CA GLU A 31 6.39 0.99 -26.24
C GLU A 31 5.56 0.58 -25.00
N ARG A 32 4.36 1.14 -24.81
CA ARG A 32 3.47 0.81 -23.67
C ARG A 32 2.02 0.53 -24.08
N GLU A 33 1.77 0.18 -25.34
CA GLU A 33 0.41 -0.07 -25.82
C GLU A 33 0.41 -1.31 -26.73
N LEU A 34 -0.52 -2.21 -26.47
CA LEU A 34 -0.80 -3.39 -27.29
C LEU A 34 -2.12 -3.18 -28.03
N THR A 35 -2.06 -3.15 -29.37
CA THR A 35 -3.25 -3.05 -30.21
C THR A 35 -3.58 -4.42 -30.79
N LEU A 36 -4.83 -4.86 -30.58
CA LEU A 36 -5.31 -6.19 -30.94
C LEU A 36 -6.53 -6.10 -31.86
N GLN A 37 -6.61 -7.02 -32.81
CA GLN A 37 -7.86 -7.38 -33.46
C GLN A 37 -8.45 -8.58 -32.73
N VAL A 38 -9.68 -8.46 -32.25
CA VAL A 38 -10.35 -9.47 -31.42
C VAL A 38 -11.76 -9.78 -31.94
N VAL A 39 -12.17 -11.03 -31.79
CA VAL A 39 -13.56 -11.49 -31.95
C VAL A 39 -13.98 -12.04 -30.60
N ASP A 40 -14.94 -11.41 -29.93
CA ASP A 40 -15.43 -11.88 -28.63
C ASP A 40 -16.16 -13.22 -28.77
N GLU A 41 -16.23 -13.98 -27.66
CA GLU A 41 -17.08 -15.18 -27.64
C GLU A 41 -18.56 -14.81 -27.84
N GLY A 42 -19.23 -15.49 -28.76
CA GLY A 42 -20.64 -15.24 -29.07
C GLY A 42 -20.90 -14.11 -30.06
N THR A 43 -19.84 -13.48 -30.61
CA THR A 43 -19.95 -12.50 -31.71
C THR A 43 -19.22 -13.00 -32.96
N GLU A 44 -19.63 -12.51 -34.14
CA GLU A 44 -18.93 -12.77 -35.42
C GLU A 44 -18.08 -11.57 -35.86
N ASP A 45 -18.38 -10.38 -35.37
CA ASP A 45 -17.70 -9.14 -35.77
C ASP A 45 -16.36 -8.98 -35.05
N ALA A 46 -15.31 -8.80 -35.85
CA ALA A 46 -14.00 -8.42 -35.36
C ALA A 46 -13.96 -6.92 -35.03
N HIS A 47 -13.36 -6.57 -33.91
CA HIS A 47 -13.13 -5.17 -33.53
C HIS A 47 -11.68 -4.96 -33.06
N MET A 48 -11.28 -3.68 -33.04
CA MET A 48 -9.97 -3.26 -32.57
C MET A 48 -10.06 -2.88 -31.09
N THR A 49 -9.11 -3.36 -30.29
CA THR A 49 -8.97 -2.97 -28.90
C THR A 49 -7.52 -2.60 -28.58
N LYS A 50 -7.36 -1.71 -27.60
CA LYS A 50 -6.07 -1.21 -27.15
C LYS A 50 -5.93 -1.50 -25.67
N ILE A 51 -4.80 -2.07 -25.28
CA ILE A 51 -4.47 -2.39 -23.90
C ILE A 51 -3.18 -1.67 -23.55
N GLU A 52 -3.23 -0.82 -22.53
CA GLU A 52 -2.03 -0.19 -21.98
C GLU A 52 -1.19 -1.24 -21.24
N LEU A 53 0.13 -1.22 -21.46
CA LEU A 53 1.07 -2.16 -20.86
C LEU A 53 1.68 -1.55 -19.60
N PRO A 54 1.89 -2.35 -18.55
CA PRO A 54 2.43 -1.84 -17.29
C PRO A 54 3.91 -1.48 -17.37
N ASP A 55 4.63 -2.00 -18.36
CA ASP A 55 6.01 -1.60 -18.67
C ASP A 55 6.27 -1.56 -20.18
N LYS A 56 7.46 -1.10 -20.55
CA LYS A 56 7.95 -0.96 -21.91
C LYS A 56 8.14 -2.33 -22.55
N ALA A 57 7.44 -2.62 -23.64
CA ALA A 57 7.52 -3.89 -24.34
C ALA A 57 8.48 -3.86 -25.54
N ILE A 58 9.10 -5.00 -25.79
CA ILE A 58 9.82 -5.35 -27.01
C ILE A 58 9.03 -6.46 -27.69
N TYR A 59 8.57 -6.18 -28.90
CA TYR A 59 7.82 -7.13 -29.71
C TYR A 59 8.70 -7.81 -30.74
N ASN A 60 8.61 -9.13 -30.80
CA ASN A 60 9.21 -9.93 -31.86
C ASN A 60 8.15 -10.93 -32.35
N GLU A 61 7.61 -10.69 -33.54
CA GLU A 61 6.52 -11.49 -34.13
C GLU A 61 6.84 -12.99 -34.25
N SER A 62 8.12 -13.36 -34.35
CA SER A 62 8.54 -14.77 -34.44
C SER A 62 8.40 -15.53 -33.11
N VAL A 63 8.35 -14.83 -31.98
CA VAL A 63 8.36 -15.42 -30.62
C VAL A 63 7.14 -15.01 -29.80
N SER A 64 6.62 -13.81 -30.04
CA SER A 64 5.51 -13.19 -29.32
C SER A 64 4.19 -13.40 -30.07
N GLN A 65 3.64 -14.61 -29.97
CA GLN A 65 2.34 -14.95 -30.52
C GLN A 65 1.40 -15.42 -29.41
N PHE A 66 0.11 -15.10 -29.55
CA PHE A 66 -0.90 -15.66 -28.66
C PHE A 66 -0.97 -17.17 -28.81
N LYS A 67 -0.98 -17.86 -27.68
CA LYS A 67 -1.23 -19.29 -27.60
C LYS A 67 -2.53 -19.48 -26.83
N LYS A 68 -3.41 -20.33 -27.37
CA LYS A 68 -4.60 -20.76 -26.63
C LYS A 68 -4.15 -21.68 -25.49
N GLY A 69 -4.53 -21.31 -24.27
CA GLY A 69 -4.25 -22.04 -23.06
C GLY A 69 -5.26 -23.16 -22.81
N SER A 70 -5.21 -23.70 -21.60
CA SER A 70 -5.93 -24.94 -21.24
C SER A 70 -7.41 -24.72 -20.90
N GLN A 71 -7.79 -23.51 -20.52
CA GLN A 71 -9.12 -23.08 -20.12
C GLN A 71 -9.72 -22.06 -21.10
N ALA A 72 -9.34 -22.19 -22.38
CA ALA A 72 -9.75 -21.30 -23.48
C ALA A 72 -9.25 -19.84 -23.39
N GLU A 73 -8.36 -19.53 -22.45
CA GLU A 73 -7.64 -18.27 -22.38
C GLU A 73 -6.64 -18.12 -23.54
N PHE A 74 -6.31 -16.90 -23.91
CA PHE A 74 -5.19 -16.61 -24.81
C PHE A 74 -4.04 -15.97 -24.03
N VAL A 75 -2.84 -16.52 -24.18
CA VAL A 75 -1.64 -16.04 -23.49
C VAL A 75 -0.62 -15.54 -24.49
N LEU A 76 -0.13 -14.32 -24.29
CA LEU A 76 0.97 -13.71 -25.03
C LEU A 76 2.09 -13.36 -24.05
N ARG A 77 3.34 -13.57 -24.48
CA ARG A 77 4.53 -13.13 -23.75
C ARG A 77 5.30 -12.12 -24.58
N LEU A 78 5.54 -10.96 -23.98
CA LEU A 78 6.35 -9.89 -24.53
C LEU A 78 7.61 -9.78 -23.67
N ASN A 79 8.75 -9.53 -24.30
CA ASN A 79 9.94 -9.16 -23.54
C ASN A 79 9.77 -7.74 -23.04
N ALA A 80 10.10 -7.46 -21.80
CA ALA A 80 10.21 -6.10 -21.31
C ALA A 80 11.55 -5.50 -21.77
N LYS A 81 11.56 -4.21 -22.08
CA LYS A 81 12.81 -3.48 -22.25
C LYS A 81 13.46 -3.38 -20.88
N ALA A 82 14.65 -3.95 -20.73
CA ALA A 82 15.37 -3.94 -19.45
C ALA A 82 15.43 -2.51 -18.90
N ALA A 83 14.73 -2.27 -17.79
CA ALA A 83 15.06 -1.18 -16.90
C ALA A 83 16.25 -1.64 -16.04
N ASP A 84 17.10 -0.71 -15.59
CA ASP A 84 18.12 -0.99 -14.57
C ASP A 84 17.39 -1.39 -13.26
N TYR A 85 17.05 -2.68 -13.16
CA TYR A 85 16.17 -3.22 -12.11
C TYR A 85 16.91 -3.47 -10.80
N THR A 86 18.24 -3.48 -10.84
CA THR A 86 19.10 -3.78 -9.68
C THR A 86 18.94 -2.79 -8.53
N ASP A 87 18.40 -1.58 -8.77
CA ASP A 87 18.22 -0.57 -7.73
C ASP A 87 16.76 -0.44 -7.22
N LYS A 88 15.76 -1.03 -7.90
CA LYS A 88 14.35 -0.72 -7.62
C LYS A 88 13.73 -1.43 -6.43
N TYR A 89 14.07 -2.70 -6.19
CA TYR A 89 13.53 -3.45 -5.05
C TYR A 89 14.06 -2.88 -3.72
N ASP A 90 15.37 -2.64 -3.67
CA ASP A 90 16.02 -1.96 -2.55
C ASP A 90 15.54 -0.51 -2.46
N ALA A 91 15.31 0.20 -3.57
CA ALA A 91 14.67 1.51 -3.51
C ALA A 91 13.22 1.46 -3.03
N LEU A 92 12.37 0.50 -3.40
CA LEU A 92 10.98 0.48 -2.91
C LEU A 92 10.94 0.23 -1.39
N ILE A 93 11.81 -0.64 -0.90
CA ILE A 93 11.97 -0.94 0.52
C ILE A 93 12.68 0.22 1.27
N ALA A 94 13.70 0.83 0.67
CA ALA A 94 14.52 1.87 1.32
C ALA A 94 14.00 3.30 1.10
N SER A 95 13.19 3.54 0.06
CA SER A 95 12.71 4.86 -0.32
C SER A 95 11.28 5.12 0.03
N SER A 96 10.55 4.12 0.58
CA SER A 96 9.11 4.13 0.90
C SER A 96 8.52 5.52 0.67
N VAL A 97 8.23 5.82 -0.61
CA VAL A 97 7.80 7.16 -1.02
C VAL A 97 6.35 7.26 -0.58
N GLU A 98 6.20 7.40 0.72
CA GLU A 98 4.95 7.39 1.42
C GLU A 98 4.30 8.72 1.13
N LYS A 99 3.09 8.62 0.59
CA LYS A 99 2.22 9.76 0.44
C LYS A 99 2.12 10.51 1.78
N TRP A 100 2.40 11.80 1.73
CA TRP A 100 2.47 12.70 2.88
C TRP A 100 3.57 12.34 3.90
N SER A 101 4.69 11.79 3.43
CA SER A 101 5.95 11.77 4.18
C SER A 101 6.44 13.21 4.44
N LYS A 102 7.35 13.41 5.38
CA LYS A 102 8.08 14.68 5.55
C LYS A 102 8.71 15.13 4.24
N LYS A 103 9.35 14.22 3.51
CA LYS A 103 9.99 14.55 2.22
C LYS A 103 8.94 15.04 1.20
N ASP A 104 7.78 14.40 1.14
CA ASP A 104 6.68 14.78 0.25
C ASP A 104 6.08 16.15 0.66
N LEU A 105 5.70 16.31 1.93
CA LEU A 105 5.09 17.54 2.44
C LEU A 105 5.98 18.79 2.32
N LEU A 106 7.30 18.62 2.42
CA LEU A 106 8.26 19.72 2.28
C LEU A 106 8.48 20.18 0.83
N GLN A 107 7.96 19.46 -0.18
CA GLN A 107 8.04 19.89 -1.58
C GLN A 107 7.07 21.03 -1.91
N TYR A 108 5.98 21.14 -1.15
CA TYR A 108 5.00 22.20 -1.35
C TYR A 108 5.48 23.52 -0.72
N SER A 109 5.21 24.64 -1.39
CA SER A 109 5.50 25.99 -0.88
C SER A 109 4.71 26.35 0.40
N GLY A 110 3.66 25.57 0.68
CA GLY A 110 2.88 25.54 1.91
C GLY A 110 1.79 24.48 1.78
N PHE A 111 1.34 23.95 2.91
CA PHE A 111 0.26 22.96 2.94
C PHE A 111 -0.66 23.17 4.15
N SER A 112 -1.89 22.67 4.03
CA SER A 112 -2.83 22.53 5.13
C SER A 112 -3.48 21.16 5.08
N LEU A 113 -3.39 20.40 6.16
CA LEU A 113 -4.18 19.19 6.35
C LEU A 113 -5.47 19.57 7.06
N ARG A 114 -6.59 19.28 6.42
CA ARG A 114 -7.92 19.63 6.87
C ARG A 114 -8.74 18.40 7.16
N CYS A 115 -9.71 18.52 8.06
CA CYS A 115 -10.71 17.48 8.27
C CYS A 115 -11.38 17.14 6.93
N LYS A 116 -11.35 15.87 6.53
CA LYS A 116 -11.88 15.44 5.23
C LYS A 116 -13.36 15.78 5.06
N LYS A 117 -14.13 15.73 6.15
CA LYS A 117 -15.58 15.98 6.19
C LYS A 117 -15.98 17.45 6.10
N CYS A 118 -15.41 18.32 6.95
CA CYS A 118 -15.85 19.73 7.04
C CYS A 118 -14.80 20.76 6.57
N LYS A 119 -13.61 20.31 6.16
CA LYS A 119 -12.49 21.15 5.71
C LYS A 119 -11.93 22.10 6.78
N HIS A 120 -12.26 21.89 8.06
CA HIS A 120 -11.63 22.61 9.17
C HIS A 120 -10.12 22.33 9.21
N PRO A 121 -9.24 23.34 9.31
CA PRO A 121 -7.79 23.15 9.40
C PRO A 121 -7.35 22.38 10.65
N VAL A 122 -6.66 21.26 10.48
CA VAL A 122 -6.13 20.44 11.58
C VAL A 122 -4.62 20.64 11.75
N ILE A 123 -3.88 20.69 10.63
CA ILE A 123 -2.44 21.00 10.61
C ILE A 123 -2.19 22.06 9.55
N ASP A 124 -1.49 23.13 9.91
CA ASP A 124 -1.03 24.17 9.00
C ASP A 124 0.20 24.89 9.58
N ASN A 125 0.67 25.92 8.89
CA ASN A 125 1.86 26.69 9.29
C ASN A 125 1.75 27.38 10.65
N SER A 126 0.55 27.55 11.23
CA SER A 126 0.40 28.17 12.55
C SER A 126 0.72 27.20 13.69
N ASN A 127 0.42 25.90 13.53
CA ASN A 127 0.62 24.89 14.56
C ASN A 127 1.65 23.81 14.20
N CYS A 128 2.17 23.78 12.97
CA CYS A 128 3.29 22.94 12.58
C CYS A 128 4.50 23.80 12.24
N LYS A 129 5.54 23.73 13.09
CA LYS A 129 6.82 24.41 12.88
C LYS A 129 7.95 23.44 12.53
N LYS A 130 7.78 22.16 12.85
CA LYS A 130 8.77 21.12 12.60
C LYS A 130 8.08 19.81 12.24
N LEU A 131 8.51 19.21 11.14
CA LEU A 131 8.12 17.86 10.72
C LEU A 131 9.29 16.91 10.91
N ASN A 132 9.04 15.75 11.49
CA ASN A 132 9.98 14.63 11.53
C ASN A 132 9.28 13.34 11.15
N GLU A 133 10.01 12.43 10.52
CA GLU A 133 9.48 11.08 10.31
C GLU A 133 9.48 10.33 11.64
N MET A 134 8.46 9.50 11.83
CA MET A 134 8.51 8.45 12.82
C MET A 134 9.66 7.50 12.46
N PRO A 135 10.47 7.07 13.43
CA PRO A 135 11.34 5.92 13.23
C PRO A 135 10.53 4.70 12.81
N SER A 136 11.16 3.74 12.12
CA SER A 136 10.49 2.51 11.70
C SER A 136 9.83 1.79 12.88
N GLU A 137 8.77 1.01 12.64
CA GLU A 137 8.01 0.35 13.72
C GLU A 137 8.89 -0.60 14.57
N PHE A 138 9.97 -1.12 14.01
CA PHE A 138 10.96 -1.96 14.71
C PHE A 138 11.99 -1.15 15.53
N TRP A 139 11.97 0.19 15.47
CA TRP A 139 12.92 1.03 16.18
C TRP A 139 12.87 0.84 17.69
N MET A 140 11.67 0.60 18.25
CA MET A 140 11.53 0.29 19.68
C MET A 140 12.21 -1.03 20.06
N GLU A 141 12.15 -2.05 19.19
CA GLU A 141 12.86 -3.32 19.42
C GLU A 141 14.38 -3.13 19.38
N PHE A 142 14.86 -2.15 18.61
CA PHE A 142 16.28 -1.78 18.54
C PHE A 142 16.76 -0.88 19.69
N MET A 143 15.85 -0.24 20.44
CA MET A 143 16.22 0.61 21.59
C MET A 143 16.93 -0.18 22.69
N ASP A 144 16.53 -1.43 22.93
CA ASP A 144 17.19 -2.29 23.93
C ASP A 144 18.65 -2.60 23.56
N TYR A 145 18.99 -2.55 22.27
CA TYR A 145 20.32 -2.87 21.74
C TYR A 145 21.21 -1.63 21.51
N TRP A 146 20.65 -0.42 21.54
CA TRP A 146 21.41 0.80 21.24
C TRP A 146 21.83 1.55 22.51
N HIS A 147 22.95 1.12 23.09
CA HIS A 147 23.58 1.82 24.21
C HIS A 147 25.08 1.97 23.96
N CYS A 148 25.59 3.21 23.87
CA CYS A 148 27.04 3.44 23.82
C CYS A 148 27.75 2.91 25.09
N HIS A 149 27.03 2.89 26.22
CA HIS A 149 27.39 2.19 27.45
C HIS A 149 26.13 1.62 28.10
N LYS A 150 26.15 0.32 28.43
CA LYS A 150 25.09 -0.30 29.23
C LYS A 150 25.01 0.43 30.58
N PRO A 151 23.83 0.92 31.02
CA PRO A 151 23.69 1.55 32.33
C PRO A 151 24.25 0.61 33.41
N THR A 152 25.25 1.08 34.16
CA THR A 152 25.83 0.27 35.24
C THR A 152 24.85 0.25 36.41
N ILE A 153 24.66 -0.93 37.00
CA ILE A 153 23.63 -1.25 38.02
C ILE A 153 23.84 -0.49 39.35
N ASN A 154 24.87 0.36 39.46
CA ASN A 154 25.31 0.94 40.72
C ASN A 154 24.80 2.36 41.00
N ASP A 155 23.93 2.92 40.16
CA ASP A 155 23.22 4.15 40.52
C ASP A 155 21.94 3.81 41.26
N ASP A 156 22.00 3.87 42.60
CA ASP A 156 20.90 3.68 43.58
C ASP A 156 19.73 4.68 43.45
N LYS A 157 19.58 5.32 42.29
CA LYS A 157 18.44 6.17 41.92
C LYS A 157 17.68 5.56 40.74
N GLY A 158 17.03 4.43 41.01
CA GLY A 158 15.81 4.01 40.34
C GLY A 158 15.93 3.59 38.87
N ASN A 159 16.26 2.32 38.65
CA ASN A 159 16.17 1.63 37.35
C ASN A 159 14.85 1.85 36.59
N GLY A 160 13.74 2.19 37.26
CA GLY A 160 12.46 2.47 36.61
C GLY A 160 12.35 3.85 35.94
N VAL A 161 13.15 4.85 36.34
CA VAL A 161 13.00 6.23 35.85
C VAL A 161 13.83 6.48 34.58
N LEU A 162 14.97 5.81 34.43
CA LEU A 162 15.82 5.93 33.24
C LEU A 162 15.26 5.14 32.04
N LEU A 163 14.77 3.91 32.25
CA LEU A 163 14.11 3.15 31.17
C LEU A 163 12.89 3.90 30.59
N GLY A 164 12.09 4.55 31.44
CA GLY A 164 10.91 5.29 30.98
C GLY A 164 11.23 6.55 30.17
N LYS A 165 12.41 7.17 30.37
CA LYS A 165 12.77 8.44 29.72
C LYS A 165 13.39 8.27 28.34
N TYR A 166 14.07 7.14 28.08
CA TYR A 166 14.66 6.83 26.78
C TYR A 166 13.71 6.05 25.86
N ASN A 167 12.65 5.44 26.41
CA ASN A 167 11.66 4.69 25.63
C ASN A 167 10.45 5.54 25.17
N SER A 168 10.33 6.80 25.58
CA SER A 168 9.21 7.66 25.18
C SER A 168 9.59 8.59 24.03
N LEU A 169 9.19 8.24 22.81
CA LEU A 169 9.26 9.15 21.67
C LEU A 169 8.06 10.12 21.72
N ALA A 170 8.28 11.33 22.23
CA ALA A 170 7.26 12.38 22.27
C ALA A 170 7.74 13.64 21.53
N PRO A 171 6.97 14.17 20.57
CA PRO A 171 7.31 15.42 19.90
C PRO A 171 7.17 16.62 20.84
N LEU A 172 7.89 17.70 20.53
CA LEU A 172 7.69 18.98 21.19
C LEU A 172 6.40 19.69 20.73
N LYS A 173 6.01 20.76 21.43
CA LYS A 173 4.94 21.65 20.96
C LYS A 173 5.27 22.20 19.58
N TYR A 174 4.31 22.13 18.67
CA TYR A 174 4.43 22.47 17.25
C TYR A 174 5.37 21.58 16.40
N GLU A 175 5.83 20.47 16.97
CA GLU A 175 6.46 19.40 16.23
C GLU A 175 5.44 18.30 15.94
N ILE A 176 5.45 17.80 14.71
CA ILE A 176 4.58 16.71 14.26
C ILE A 176 5.47 15.59 13.75
N LEU A 177 5.23 14.39 14.27
CA LEU A 177 5.84 13.17 13.75
C LEU A 177 4.94 12.58 12.68
N VAL A 178 5.53 12.17 11.57
CA VAL A 178 4.86 11.62 10.40
C VAL A 178 5.06 10.11 10.41
N GLY A 179 4.00 9.35 10.66
CA GLY A 179 3.98 7.91 10.45
C GLY A 179 3.47 7.55 9.07
N GLY A 180 3.55 6.28 8.71
CA GLY A 180 3.12 5.81 7.38
C GLY A 180 1.69 6.21 7.02
N SER A 181 0.77 5.99 7.95
CA SER A 181 -0.66 6.23 7.76
C SER A 181 -1.27 7.22 8.77
N TYR A 182 -0.44 7.88 9.58
CA TYR A 182 -0.89 8.80 10.63
C TYR A 182 0.07 9.97 10.86
N PHE A 183 -0.41 11.00 11.56
CA PHE A 183 0.39 12.06 12.17
C PHE A 183 0.29 11.97 13.69
N LEU A 184 1.36 12.30 14.39
CA LEU A 184 1.44 12.23 15.85
C LEU A 184 1.94 13.55 16.42
N GLY A 185 1.27 14.05 17.45
CA GLY A 185 1.66 15.28 18.14
C GLY A 185 1.12 15.34 19.56
N VAL A 186 1.60 16.31 20.33
CA VAL A 186 1.08 16.61 21.67
C VAL A 186 -0.22 17.43 21.60
N ALA A 187 -1.05 17.38 22.63
CA ALA A 187 -2.34 18.06 22.66
C ALA A 187 -2.23 19.58 22.42
N GLU A 188 -1.19 20.22 22.96
CA GLU A 188 -0.92 21.65 22.81
C GLU A 188 -0.63 22.06 21.36
N THR A 189 -0.24 21.12 20.50
CA THR A 189 -0.05 21.35 19.06
C THR A 189 -1.40 21.44 18.34
N PHE A 190 -2.45 20.80 18.85
CA PHE A 190 -3.77 20.73 18.19
C PHE A 190 -4.85 21.50 18.94
N GLN A 191 -4.46 22.40 19.84
CA GLN A 191 -5.37 23.23 20.61
C GLN A 191 -6.39 23.93 19.69
N ASP A 192 -7.67 23.89 20.10
CA ASP A 192 -8.83 24.47 19.42
C ASP A 192 -9.15 23.89 18.03
N ARG A 193 -8.43 22.85 17.58
CA ARG A 193 -8.62 22.18 16.27
C ARG A 193 -9.27 20.81 16.40
N VAL A 194 -9.03 20.17 17.54
CA VAL A 194 -9.53 18.84 17.88
C VAL A 194 -10.08 18.82 19.30
N GLU A 195 -11.00 17.89 19.54
CA GLU A 195 -11.48 17.50 20.86
C GLU A 195 -11.13 16.02 21.08
N TYR A 196 -10.86 15.61 22.31
CA TYR A 196 -10.50 14.23 22.59
C TYR A 196 -10.93 13.78 23.98
N ASP A 197 -11.16 12.47 24.12
CA ASP A 197 -11.38 11.78 25.39
C ASP A 197 -10.28 10.72 25.63
N SER A 198 -10.56 9.64 26.36
CA SER A 198 -9.56 8.59 26.64
C SER A 198 -9.08 7.88 25.37
N ASP A 199 -9.93 7.72 24.37
CA ASP A 199 -9.66 6.84 23.23
C ASP A 199 -9.97 7.53 21.88
N ASN A 200 -10.86 8.51 21.87
CA ASN A 200 -11.33 9.16 20.65
C ASN A 200 -10.67 10.52 20.46
N LEU A 201 -10.29 10.80 19.21
CA LEU A 201 -9.86 12.11 18.76
C LEU A 201 -10.78 12.57 17.63
N VAL A 202 -11.46 13.70 17.82
CA VAL A 202 -12.47 14.22 16.88
C VAL A 202 -12.17 15.65 16.44
N CYS A 203 -12.73 16.05 15.31
CA CYS A 203 -12.65 17.42 14.82
C CYS A 203 -13.46 18.38 15.72
N ALA A 204 -12.87 19.50 16.15
CA ALA A 204 -13.55 20.47 17.02
C ALA A 204 -14.75 21.19 16.37
N THR A 205 -14.90 21.12 15.04
CA THR A 205 -16.02 21.77 14.33
C THR A 205 -17.17 20.84 14.00
N CYS A 206 -16.88 19.61 13.54
CA CYS A 206 -17.91 18.68 13.04
C CYS A 206 -17.97 17.35 13.78
N HIS A 207 -17.13 17.18 14.80
CA HIS A 207 -16.99 15.97 15.61
C HIS A 207 -16.76 14.68 14.80
N ASN A 208 -16.27 14.78 13.56
CA ASN A 208 -15.80 13.61 12.82
C ASN A 208 -14.62 12.99 13.56
N ASN A 209 -14.59 11.66 13.69
CA ASN A 209 -13.41 10.97 14.20
C ASN A 209 -12.22 11.25 13.27
N LEU A 210 -11.14 11.78 13.83
CA LEU A 210 -9.87 12.03 13.14
C LEU A 210 -8.79 11.04 13.55
N GLY A 211 -8.97 10.34 14.66
CA GLY A 211 -8.16 9.21 15.07
C GLY A 211 -8.32 8.87 16.54
N GLN A 212 -7.20 8.64 17.21
CA GLN A 212 -7.18 8.10 18.56
C GLN A 212 -6.12 8.76 19.45
N VAL A 213 -6.32 8.65 20.76
CA VAL A 213 -5.30 9.03 21.75
C VAL A 213 -4.44 7.80 22.05
N THR A 214 -3.11 7.94 22.01
CA THR A 214 -2.20 6.85 22.37
C THR A 214 -2.13 6.66 23.88
N PHE A 215 -1.56 5.54 24.33
CA PHE A 215 -1.34 5.26 25.75
C PHE A 215 -0.48 6.35 26.43
N GLU A 216 0.48 6.91 25.69
CA GLU A 216 1.35 8.01 26.13
C GLU A 216 0.64 9.38 26.07
N LYS A 217 -0.67 9.41 25.83
CA LYS A 217 -1.51 10.61 25.69
C LYS A 217 -1.11 11.50 24.52
N LEU A 218 -0.48 10.94 23.50
CA LEU A 218 -0.23 11.64 22.24
C LEU A 218 -1.47 11.55 21.35
N LEU A 219 -1.70 12.56 20.52
CA LEU A 219 -2.82 12.61 19.61
C LEU A 219 -2.40 12.04 18.25
N ARG A 220 -2.97 10.89 17.87
CA ARG A 220 -2.72 10.21 16.60
C ARG A 220 -3.86 10.51 15.62
N LEU A 221 -3.56 11.33 14.61
CA LEU A 221 -4.48 11.65 13.52
C LEU A 221 -4.27 10.68 12.36
N HIS A 222 -5.33 10.02 11.89
CA HIS A 222 -5.25 9.15 10.72
C HIS A 222 -5.24 9.95 9.43
N LYS A 223 -4.28 9.65 8.53
CA LYS A 223 -4.16 10.35 7.24
C LYS A 223 -5.44 10.24 6.41
N TRP A 224 -6.12 9.09 6.44
CA TRP A 224 -7.33 8.85 5.64
C TRP A 224 -8.56 9.67 6.09
N GLU A 225 -8.52 10.26 7.29
CA GLU A 225 -9.54 11.19 7.82
C GLU A 225 -9.22 12.67 7.50
N LEU A 226 -8.10 12.92 6.84
CA LEU A 226 -7.64 14.25 6.45
C LEU A 226 -7.68 14.42 4.93
N LEU A 227 -7.63 15.68 4.52
CA LEU A 227 -7.44 16.13 3.15
C LEU A 227 -6.23 17.06 3.14
N LEU A 228 -5.24 16.78 2.31
CA LEU A 228 -4.14 17.69 2.04
C LEU A 228 -4.61 18.74 1.04
N GLU A 229 -4.46 20.01 1.39
CA GLU A 229 -4.66 21.14 0.48
C GLU A 229 -3.35 21.93 0.36
N THR A 230 -2.98 22.20 -0.89
CA THR A 230 -1.83 23.02 -1.28
C THR A 230 -2.32 24.15 -2.17
N SER A 231 -1.42 24.98 -2.70
CA SER A 231 -1.79 26.02 -3.69
C SER A 231 -2.39 25.44 -4.96
N ASP A 232 -1.95 24.24 -5.35
CA ASP A 232 -2.17 23.71 -6.69
C ASP A 232 -3.01 22.41 -6.68
N THR A 233 -3.02 21.70 -5.56
CA THR A 233 -3.65 20.37 -5.47
C THR A 233 -4.46 20.19 -4.19
N SER A 234 -5.47 19.32 -4.29
CA SER A 234 -6.14 18.73 -3.15
C SER A 234 -6.04 17.22 -3.24
N GLU A 235 -5.51 16.60 -2.19
CA GLU A 235 -5.19 15.19 -2.19
C GLU A 235 -5.79 14.48 -0.99
N SER A 236 -6.15 13.21 -1.18
CA SER A 236 -6.63 12.32 -0.11
C SER A 236 -5.71 11.12 0.05
N PHE A 237 -5.79 10.49 1.23
CA PHE A 237 -5.10 9.25 1.55
C PHE A 237 -6.12 8.11 1.61
N ALA A 238 -5.87 7.03 0.86
CA ALA A 238 -6.76 5.86 0.84
C ALA A 238 -6.64 5.09 2.16
N PRO A 239 -7.76 4.68 2.80
CA PRO A 239 -7.68 3.91 4.05
C PRO A 239 -6.95 2.57 3.89
N SER A 240 -7.07 1.91 2.74
CA SER A 240 -6.38 0.65 2.43
C SER A 240 -4.85 0.74 2.51
N ASN A 241 -4.29 1.94 2.32
CA ASN A 241 -2.85 2.16 2.43
C ASN A 241 -2.31 1.87 3.83
N ASP A 242 -3.10 2.00 4.89
CA ASP A 242 -2.68 1.64 6.24
C ASP A 242 -2.22 0.19 6.30
N ILE A 243 -3.05 -0.73 5.77
CA ILE A 243 -2.74 -2.15 5.69
C ILE A 243 -1.60 -2.41 4.71
N LEU A 244 -1.57 -1.78 3.53
CA LEU A 244 -0.48 -1.96 2.58
C LEU A 244 0.87 -1.57 3.18
N LEU A 245 0.94 -0.45 3.91
CA LEU A 245 2.17 -0.03 4.58
C LEU A 245 2.56 -0.99 5.71
N SER A 246 1.60 -1.49 6.50
CA SER A 246 1.87 -2.53 7.49
C SER A 246 2.43 -3.82 6.85
N LEU A 247 1.87 -4.26 5.71
CA LEU A 247 2.38 -5.43 4.99
C LEU A 247 3.80 -5.20 4.45
N LEU A 248 4.12 -4.01 3.94
CA LEU A 248 5.48 -3.66 3.55
C LEU A 248 6.46 -3.70 4.72
N ASN A 249 6.05 -3.16 5.87
CA ASN A 249 6.87 -3.17 7.07
C ASN A 249 7.20 -4.60 7.51
N GLN A 250 6.22 -5.52 7.45
CA GLN A 250 6.46 -6.93 7.75
C GLN A 250 7.46 -7.57 6.77
N VAL A 251 7.26 -7.37 5.47
CA VAL A 251 8.19 -7.91 4.46
C VAL A 251 9.61 -7.38 4.65
N SER A 252 9.74 -6.12 5.06
CA SER A 252 11.03 -5.44 5.22
C SER A 252 11.73 -5.76 6.54
N GLY A 253 10.97 -5.85 7.64
CA GLY A 253 11.51 -5.99 8.99
C GLY A 253 11.67 -7.44 9.46
N THR A 254 10.72 -8.32 9.15
CA THR A 254 10.73 -9.72 9.62
C THR A 254 11.02 -10.72 8.51
N SER A 255 11.08 -10.27 7.24
CA SER A 255 10.99 -11.14 6.05
C SER A 255 9.71 -12.00 6.02
N GLY A 256 8.75 -11.74 6.91
CA GLY A 256 7.45 -12.38 6.97
C GLY A 256 6.61 -11.96 5.76
N ARG A 257 5.95 -12.93 5.14
CA ARG A 257 5.09 -12.69 3.97
C ARG A 257 3.66 -13.14 4.18
N HIS A 258 3.38 -13.90 5.24
CA HIS A 258 2.04 -14.34 5.61
C HIS A 258 1.62 -13.57 6.84
N VAL A 259 0.56 -12.79 6.69
CA VAL A 259 0.05 -11.92 7.74
C VAL A 259 -1.43 -12.22 7.91
N LEU A 260 -1.85 -12.54 9.13
CA LEU A 260 -3.26 -12.58 9.47
C LEU A 260 -3.71 -11.20 9.95
N LEU A 261 -4.56 -10.58 9.15
CA LEU A 261 -5.25 -9.36 9.53
C LEU A 261 -6.47 -9.72 10.36
N ARG A 262 -6.62 -9.12 11.54
CA ARG A 262 -7.81 -9.24 12.38
C ARG A 262 -8.51 -7.90 12.53
N CYS A 263 -9.83 -7.90 12.36
CA CYS A 263 -10.69 -6.77 12.64
C CYS A 263 -11.95 -7.27 13.36
N LYS A 264 -11.99 -7.08 14.68
CA LYS A 264 -13.04 -7.65 15.54
C LYS A 264 -13.09 -9.18 15.35
N ASP A 265 -14.23 -9.71 14.94
CA ASP A 265 -14.47 -11.14 14.73
C ASP A 265 -14.19 -11.60 13.28
N VAL A 266 -13.72 -10.70 12.41
CA VAL A 266 -13.38 -11.01 11.02
C VAL A 266 -11.87 -11.14 10.88
N GLN A 267 -11.42 -12.12 10.11
CA GLN A 267 -10.03 -12.34 9.80
C GLN A 267 -9.79 -12.52 8.30
N LEU A 268 -8.62 -12.12 7.84
CA LEU A 268 -8.18 -12.28 6.47
C LEU A 268 -6.69 -12.64 6.47
N LEU A 269 -6.36 -13.82 5.96
CA LEU A 269 -4.98 -14.21 5.78
C LEU A 269 -4.49 -13.70 4.44
N VAL A 270 -3.40 -12.92 4.48
CA VAL A 270 -2.79 -12.31 3.30
C VAL A 270 -1.37 -12.82 3.15
N TRP A 271 -1.05 -13.26 1.94
CA TRP A 271 0.28 -13.58 1.49
C TRP A 271 0.78 -12.51 0.52
N THR A 272 1.79 -11.74 0.93
CA THR A 272 2.51 -10.81 0.06
C THR A 272 3.43 -11.58 -0.89
N PHE A 273 2.86 -12.01 -2.02
CA PHE A 273 3.54 -12.87 -2.99
C PHE A 273 4.63 -12.11 -3.75
N ALA A 274 4.29 -10.91 -4.25
CA ALA A 274 5.25 -10.02 -4.90
C ALA A 274 4.94 -8.56 -4.60
N ILE A 275 5.99 -7.76 -4.56
CA ILE A 275 5.95 -6.29 -4.46
C ILE A 275 6.63 -5.72 -5.71
N ASP A 276 6.38 -4.45 -6.00
CA ASP A 276 6.94 -3.78 -7.18
C ASP A 276 6.53 -4.46 -8.52
N VAL A 277 5.27 -4.88 -8.60
CA VAL A 277 4.69 -5.49 -9.80
C VAL A 277 3.93 -4.43 -10.59
N GLY A 278 4.16 -4.36 -11.90
CA GLY A 278 3.31 -3.60 -12.81
C GLY A 278 2.16 -4.48 -13.30
N ALA A 279 0.92 -3.98 -13.28
CA ALA A 279 -0.23 -4.74 -13.79
C ALA A 279 -1.24 -3.84 -14.50
N THR A 280 -1.84 -4.28 -15.61
CA THR A 280 -3.02 -3.64 -16.21
C THR A 280 -4.21 -4.58 -16.09
N LEU A 281 -5.30 -4.09 -15.52
CA LEU A 281 -6.53 -4.86 -15.29
C LEU A 281 -7.59 -4.56 -16.38
N THR A 282 -8.66 -5.37 -16.41
CA THR A 282 -9.74 -5.28 -17.42
C THR A 282 -10.41 -3.91 -17.52
N ASP A 283 -10.44 -3.13 -16.44
CA ASP A 283 -11.01 -1.78 -16.43
C ASP A 283 -10.09 -0.72 -17.09
N GLY A 284 -8.93 -1.13 -17.61
CA GLY A 284 -7.93 -0.26 -18.20
C GLY A 284 -6.99 0.39 -17.18
N LYS A 285 -7.17 0.14 -15.88
CA LYS A 285 -6.32 0.71 -14.85
C LYS A 285 -4.93 0.09 -14.92
N VAL A 286 -3.92 0.94 -15.15
CA VAL A 286 -2.50 0.57 -15.03
C VAL A 286 -2.06 0.80 -13.59
N LEU A 287 -1.62 -0.27 -12.97
CA LEU A 287 -1.02 -0.30 -11.65
C LEU A 287 0.50 -0.30 -11.78
N ILE A 288 1.15 0.66 -11.14
CA ILE A 288 2.61 0.78 -11.06
C ILE A 288 3.02 0.56 -9.61
N ASN A 289 4.15 -0.12 -9.37
CA ASN A 289 4.66 -0.43 -8.03
C ASN A 289 3.61 -1.14 -7.14
N ALA A 290 2.82 -2.04 -7.73
CA ALA A 290 1.74 -2.73 -7.04
C ALA A 290 2.25 -3.94 -6.26
N MET A 291 1.46 -4.35 -5.27
CA MET A 291 1.59 -5.65 -4.63
C MET A 291 0.66 -6.65 -5.28
N LYS A 292 1.20 -7.82 -5.58
CA LYS A 292 0.42 -9.02 -5.85
C LYS A 292 0.20 -9.74 -4.53
N LEU A 293 -1.06 -9.78 -4.12
CA LEU A 293 -1.49 -10.32 -2.84
C LEU A 293 -2.34 -11.56 -3.09
N LEU A 294 -1.99 -12.63 -2.37
CA LEU A 294 -2.81 -13.84 -2.30
C LEU A 294 -3.56 -13.82 -0.98
N TYR A 295 -4.83 -14.17 -0.97
CA TYR A 295 -5.63 -14.06 0.26
C TYR A 295 -6.69 -15.15 0.38
N THR A 296 -7.10 -15.39 1.63
CA THR A 296 -8.24 -16.25 1.99
C THR A 296 -8.83 -15.77 3.31
N ASP A 297 -10.15 -15.83 3.42
CA ASP A 297 -10.93 -15.65 4.63
C ASP A 297 -11.57 -16.97 5.12
N ASP A 298 -11.20 -18.10 4.50
CA ASP A 298 -11.64 -19.43 4.91
C ASP A 298 -10.87 -19.92 6.14
N ASP A 299 -11.58 -20.17 7.24
CA ASP A 299 -10.99 -20.55 8.54
C ASP A 299 -10.21 -21.88 8.48
N ASP A 300 -10.69 -22.86 7.71
CA ASP A 300 -10.04 -24.16 7.60
C ASP A 300 -8.70 -24.02 6.85
N GLU A 301 -8.66 -23.25 5.77
CA GLU A 301 -7.44 -22.98 5.03
C GLU A 301 -6.45 -22.13 5.84
N ILE A 302 -6.93 -21.16 6.63
CA ILE A 302 -6.11 -20.38 7.55
C ILE A 302 -5.41 -21.30 8.56
N GLU A 303 -6.15 -22.24 9.15
CA GLU A 303 -5.60 -23.21 10.10
C GLU A 303 -4.57 -24.14 9.44
N ILE A 304 -4.79 -24.56 8.19
CA ILE A 304 -3.81 -25.35 7.44
C ILE A 304 -2.50 -24.57 7.25
N VAL A 305 -2.57 -23.29 6.90
CA VAL A 305 -1.37 -22.45 6.71
C VAL A 305 -0.67 -22.20 8.05
N ARG A 306 -1.43 -21.90 9.12
CA ARG A 306 -0.90 -21.70 10.50
C ARG A 306 -0.06 -22.88 11.00
N ARG A 307 -0.46 -24.10 10.64
CA ARG A 307 0.28 -25.32 11.02
C ARG A 307 1.58 -25.53 10.24
N ARG A 308 1.74 -24.86 9.11
CA ARG A 308 2.87 -25.08 8.17
C ARG A 308 3.87 -23.93 8.16
N GLN A 309 3.45 -22.73 8.50
CA GLN A 309 4.25 -21.52 8.40
C GLN A 309 4.01 -20.60 9.60
N ASN A 310 5.01 -19.80 9.92
CA ASN A 310 4.83 -18.69 10.86
C ASN A 310 3.98 -17.62 10.19
N ILE A 311 2.97 -17.14 10.92
CA ILE A 311 2.07 -16.08 10.47
C ILE A 311 2.15 -14.95 11.49
N ASP A 312 2.46 -13.76 11.00
CA ASP A 312 2.41 -12.55 11.82
C ASP A 312 0.95 -12.10 11.96
N GLU A 313 0.53 -11.66 13.14
CA GLU A 313 -0.84 -11.17 13.37
C GLU A 313 -0.87 -9.65 13.53
N ILE A 314 -1.76 -8.99 12.79
CA ILE A 314 -1.96 -7.54 12.87
C ILE A 314 -3.42 -7.25 13.21
N GLN A 315 -3.63 -6.53 14.32
CA GLN A 315 -4.93 -5.94 14.62
C GLN A 315 -5.11 -4.66 13.81
N THR A 316 -6.26 -4.56 13.14
CA THR A 316 -6.57 -3.48 12.20
C THR A 316 -7.79 -2.69 12.63
N LEU A 317 -7.84 -1.42 12.24
CA LEU A 317 -9.03 -0.60 12.40
C LEU A 317 -10.08 -0.97 11.33
N PRO A 318 -11.39 -0.88 11.65
CA PRO A 318 -12.44 -1.28 10.70
C PRO A 318 -12.38 -0.57 9.35
N VAL A 319 -12.13 0.75 9.35
CA VAL A 319 -12.16 1.55 8.11
C VAL A 319 -11.08 1.11 7.12
N PRO A 320 -9.79 1.04 7.51
CA PRO A 320 -8.76 0.41 6.68
C PRO A 320 -9.06 -1.02 6.24
N PHE A 321 -9.49 -1.89 7.18
CA PHE A 321 -9.74 -3.31 6.91
C PHE A 321 -10.77 -3.52 5.81
N TYR A 322 -11.95 -2.91 5.94
CA TYR A 322 -13.00 -3.07 4.96
C TYR A 322 -12.68 -2.38 3.62
N SER A 323 -11.97 -1.24 3.63
CA SER A 323 -11.48 -0.61 2.39
C SER A 323 -10.52 -1.52 1.64
N PHE A 324 -9.52 -2.06 2.34
CA PHE A 324 -8.53 -2.98 1.79
C PHE A 324 -9.18 -4.25 1.22
N MET A 325 -10.06 -4.90 1.99
CA MET A 325 -10.75 -6.11 1.54
C MET A 325 -11.62 -5.87 0.30
N ASN A 326 -12.36 -4.74 0.27
CA ASN A 326 -13.16 -4.39 -0.91
C ASN A 326 -12.31 -4.10 -2.13
N GLU A 327 -11.24 -3.32 -1.99
CA GLU A 327 -10.33 -3.01 -3.10
C GLU A 327 -9.66 -4.29 -3.62
N LEU A 328 -9.26 -5.18 -2.71
CA LEU A 328 -8.62 -6.45 -3.05
C LEU A 328 -9.57 -7.35 -3.84
N ARG A 329 -10.80 -7.56 -3.35
CA ARG A 329 -11.84 -8.33 -4.06
C ARG A 329 -12.22 -7.70 -5.39
N SER A 330 -12.37 -6.38 -5.45
CA SER A 330 -12.63 -5.66 -6.70
C SER A 330 -11.52 -5.89 -7.72
N SER A 331 -10.25 -5.86 -7.30
CA SER A 331 -9.12 -6.17 -8.17
C SER A 331 -9.15 -7.62 -8.68
N THR A 332 -9.55 -8.58 -7.84
CA THR A 332 -9.71 -9.99 -8.21
C THR A 332 -10.82 -10.18 -9.25
N GLU A 333 -11.95 -9.51 -9.08
CA GLU A 333 -13.08 -9.59 -10.03
C GLU A 333 -12.71 -9.10 -11.43
N LEU A 334 -11.77 -8.15 -11.53
CA LEU A 334 -11.26 -7.64 -12.80
C LEU A 334 -10.32 -8.61 -13.52
N LEU A 335 -9.84 -9.67 -12.86
CA LEU A 335 -8.93 -10.64 -13.49
C LEU A 335 -9.69 -11.64 -14.38
N PRO A 336 -9.02 -12.17 -15.42
CA PRO A 336 -9.45 -13.40 -16.08
C PRO A 336 -9.64 -14.54 -15.07
N SER A 337 -10.62 -15.41 -15.26
CA SER A 337 -11.01 -16.41 -14.25
C SER A 337 -9.84 -17.35 -13.87
N ILE A 338 -9.00 -17.73 -14.84
CA ILE A 338 -7.78 -18.52 -14.60
C ILE A 338 -6.75 -17.80 -13.71
N CYS A 339 -6.76 -16.47 -13.69
CA CYS A 339 -5.85 -15.65 -12.89
C CYS A 339 -6.39 -15.30 -11.51
N ARG A 340 -7.68 -15.58 -11.22
CA ARG A 340 -8.31 -15.21 -9.94
C ARG A 340 -7.86 -16.06 -8.76
N ARG A 341 -7.35 -17.26 -9.01
CA ARG A 341 -7.00 -18.22 -7.96
C ARG A 341 -5.68 -18.93 -8.20
N MET A 342 -4.99 -19.22 -7.10
CA MET A 342 -3.85 -20.12 -7.05
C MET A 342 -4.08 -21.15 -5.94
N ASN A 343 -4.55 -22.34 -6.31
CA ASN A 343 -5.16 -23.31 -5.38
C ASN A 343 -6.37 -22.68 -4.66
N PHE A 344 -6.36 -22.65 -3.32
CA PHE A 344 -7.40 -22.03 -2.51
C PHE A 344 -7.22 -20.51 -2.33
N TRP A 345 -6.05 -19.96 -2.70
CA TRP A 345 -5.81 -18.52 -2.59
C TRP A 345 -6.52 -17.75 -3.69
N GLU A 346 -7.21 -16.70 -3.31
CA GLU A 346 -7.65 -15.66 -4.23
C GLU A 346 -6.48 -14.71 -4.54
N VAL A 347 -6.45 -14.15 -5.74
CA VAL A 347 -5.35 -13.29 -6.22
C VAL A 347 -5.87 -11.89 -6.47
N GLY A 348 -5.22 -10.89 -5.88
CA GLY A 348 -5.54 -9.47 -6.10
C GLY A 348 -4.30 -8.61 -6.27
N TYR A 349 -4.49 -7.42 -6.81
CA TYR A 349 -3.45 -6.44 -7.08
C TYR A 349 -3.84 -5.09 -6.49
N LEU A 350 -2.99 -4.54 -5.62
CA LEU A 350 -3.20 -3.23 -5.02
C LEU A 350 -1.96 -2.36 -5.22
N GLN A 351 -2.16 -1.15 -5.70
CA GLN A 351 -1.09 -0.18 -5.90
C GLN A 351 -0.78 0.55 -4.60
N LEU A 352 0.50 0.63 -4.25
CA LEU A 352 0.97 1.54 -3.21
C LEU A 352 0.80 2.98 -3.69
N SER A 353 0.21 3.81 -2.84
CA SER A 353 0.15 5.24 -3.12
C SER A 353 1.56 5.83 -3.01
N SER A 354 2.13 6.21 -4.14
CA SER A 354 3.34 7.04 -4.20
C SER A 354 3.01 8.48 -3.80
N GLY A 355 3.94 9.13 -3.10
CA GLY A 355 4.04 10.60 -3.09
C GLY A 355 4.37 11.13 -4.49
N ILE A 356 4.62 12.44 -4.65
CA ILE A 356 4.93 13.02 -5.97
C ILE A 356 6.03 12.20 -6.66
N GLU A 357 5.68 11.59 -7.80
CA GLU A 357 6.63 10.86 -8.64
C GLU A 357 7.59 11.87 -9.26
N PHE A 358 8.89 11.72 -8.97
CA PHE A 358 9.92 12.42 -9.71
C PHE A 358 9.94 11.82 -11.13
N LEU A 359 9.32 12.53 -12.08
CA LEU A 359 9.50 12.29 -13.52
C LEU A 359 10.91 12.69 -13.96
#